data_AF-A0A6N1YHC0-F1
#
_entry.id   AF-A0A6N1YHC0-F1
#
_cell.length_a   1.000
_cell.length_b   1.000
_cell.length_c   1.000
_cell.angle_alpha   90.00
_cell.angle_beta   90.00
_cell.angle_gamma   90.00
#
_symmetry.space_group_name_H-M   'P 1'
#
loop_
_entity.id
_entity.type
_entity.pdbx_description
1 polymer ?
#
loop_
_entity_poly.entity_id
_entity_poly.type
_entity_poly.pdbx_seq_one_letter_code
_entity_poly.pdbx_strand_id
1 'polypeptide(L)'
;MLRTPLISGIPRLIKRGAKVDNPYPADGPYAANECDLNGISEPDNVTFIPGFKTLIIGEDTGRHQNDMIWAFNVESKNLTRIATTPYGSETTSPYFYRNVNGFSYMMTVVQHPFGESDQDQLKDAEEGRGYTGYFGPWGGY
;
A
#
# COMPACT_ATOMS: atom_id res chain seq x y z
N MET A 1 20.57 -6.97 1.45
CA MET A 1 20.38 -6.45 0.08
C MET A 1 18.93 -6.74 -0.30
N LEU A 2 18.03 -5.76 -0.17
CA LEU A 2 16.61 -5.93 -0.52
C LEU A 2 16.51 -6.00 -2.04
N ARG A 3 16.13 -7.18 -2.58
CA ARG A 3 15.80 -7.33 -4.00
C ARG A 3 14.42 -6.70 -4.21
N THR A 4 14.34 -5.82 -5.19
CA THR A 4 13.19 -4.94 -5.48
C THR A 4 11.90 -5.74 -5.62
N PRO A 5 10.82 -5.42 -4.88
CA PRO A 5 9.52 -6.00 -5.13
C PRO A 5 8.94 -5.53 -6.46
N LEU A 6 8.22 -6.42 -7.14
CA LEU A 6 7.62 -6.18 -8.45
C LEU A 6 6.16 -5.72 -8.27
N ILE A 7 6.00 -4.46 -7.83
CA ILE A 7 4.84 -3.62 -8.16
C ILE A 7 5.44 -2.31 -8.67
N SER A 8 5.28 -2.04 -9.96
CA SER A 8 5.81 -0.85 -10.62
C SER A 8 4.71 0.21 -10.72
N GLY A 9 4.82 1.21 -9.86
CA GLY A 9 4.24 2.54 -10.00
C GLY A 9 5.24 3.52 -9.38
N ILE A 10 5.31 4.77 -9.83
CA ILE A 10 6.26 5.75 -9.28
C ILE A 10 5.85 6.04 -7.82
N PRO A 11 6.52 5.48 -6.79
CA PRO A 11 6.16 5.77 -5.41
C PRO A 11 6.75 7.16 -5.12
N ARG A 12 5.90 8.18 -5.02
CA ARG A 12 6.38 9.53 -4.70
C ARG A 12 6.62 9.62 -3.20
N LEU A 13 7.90 9.57 -2.83
CA LEU A 13 8.45 9.68 -1.48
C LEU A 13 8.51 11.15 -1.01
N ILE A 14 7.39 11.84 -0.78
CA ILE A 14 7.43 13.15 -0.09
C ILE A 14 6.23 13.32 0.85
N LYS A 15 6.56 13.68 2.11
CA LYS A 15 5.72 14.13 3.25
C LYS A 15 4.59 15.08 2.83
N ARG A 16 3.33 14.89 3.33
CA ARG A 16 2.33 15.94 3.71
C ARG A 16 0.85 15.52 3.88
N GLY A 17 0.23 16.19 4.85
CA GLY A 17 -1.14 16.06 5.38
C GLY A 17 -2.20 17.06 4.91
N ALA A 18 -3.44 16.58 5.02
CA ALA A 18 -4.75 17.19 4.78
C ALA A 18 -4.85 18.73 4.93
N LYS A 19 -5.43 19.37 3.90
CA LYS A 19 -6.02 20.74 3.74
C LYS A 19 -5.36 21.98 4.37
N VAL A 20 -4.66 21.89 5.49
CA VAL A 20 -4.01 23.03 6.16
C VAL A 20 -2.61 23.26 5.58
N ASP A 21 -1.92 22.18 5.16
CA ASP A 21 -0.50 22.22 4.74
C ASP A 21 -0.25 21.53 3.37
N ASN A 22 -1.30 21.37 2.55
CA ASN A 22 -1.21 20.76 1.23
C ASN A 22 -0.41 21.69 0.28
N PRO A 23 0.81 21.32 -0.16
CA PRO A 23 1.62 22.16 -1.03
C PRO A 23 1.30 21.92 -2.50
N TYR A 24 0.45 20.93 -2.76
CA TYR A 24 0.04 20.58 -4.07
C TYR A 24 -1.05 21.56 -4.44
N PRO A 25 -0.97 22.13 -5.65
CA PRO A 25 -2.02 23.02 -6.13
C PRO A 25 -3.39 22.38 -5.95
N ALA A 26 -4.40 23.19 -5.60
CA ALA A 26 -5.77 22.72 -5.42
C ALA A 26 -6.37 22.12 -6.71
N ASP A 27 -5.75 22.39 -7.86
CA ASP A 27 -6.03 21.89 -9.20
C ASP A 27 -4.95 20.93 -9.72
N GLY A 28 -4.03 20.49 -8.85
CA GLY A 28 -2.93 19.59 -9.19
C GLY A 28 -3.31 18.11 -9.11
N PRO A 29 -2.42 17.20 -9.54
CA PRO A 29 -2.70 15.75 -9.60
C PRO A 29 -2.86 15.07 -8.24
N TYR A 30 -2.77 15.82 -7.13
CA TYR A 30 -2.96 15.31 -5.77
C TYR A 30 -4.20 15.90 -5.09
N ALA A 31 -4.96 16.74 -5.79
CA ALA A 31 -6.12 17.43 -5.25
C ALA A 31 -7.21 16.49 -4.71
N ALA A 32 -7.26 15.25 -5.22
CA ALA A 32 -8.18 14.22 -4.76
C ALA A 32 -7.83 13.62 -3.39
N ASN A 33 -6.61 13.81 -2.88
CA ASN A 33 -6.22 13.27 -1.57
C ASN A 33 -6.70 14.18 -0.44
N GLU A 34 -7.45 13.61 0.49
CA GLU A 34 -7.98 14.28 1.67
C GLU A 34 -7.16 13.98 2.94
N CYS A 35 -6.42 12.88 2.96
CA CYS A 35 -5.54 12.47 4.06
C CYS A 35 -4.04 12.71 3.77
N ASP A 36 -3.18 12.52 4.78
CA ASP A 36 -1.72 12.67 4.64
C ASP A 36 -1.13 11.54 3.81
N LEU A 37 -0.50 11.89 2.69
CA LEU A 37 0.18 10.93 1.82
C LEU A 37 1.28 10.14 2.56
N ASN A 38 1.71 10.54 3.74
CA ASN A 38 2.76 9.89 4.53
C ASN A 38 2.23 9.39 5.88
N GLY A 39 0.92 9.50 6.07
CA GLY A 39 0.17 8.84 7.12
C GLY A 39 -0.66 7.71 6.53
N ILE A 40 -1.32 7.01 7.44
CA ILE A 40 -2.28 5.96 7.10
C ILE A 40 -3.65 6.61 6.94
N SER A 41 -4.40 6.22 5.92
CA SER A 41 -5.81 6.55 5.75
C SER A 41 -6.68 5.30 5.76
N GLU A 42 -7.76 5.33 6.54
CA GLU A 42 -8.78 4.26 6.64
C GLU A 42 -8.16 2.84 6.60
N PRO A 43 -7.32 2.47 7.61
CA PRO A 43 -6.71 1.14 7.62
C PRO A 43 -7.75 0.05 7.84
N ASP A 44 -7.67 -1.02 7.06
CA ASP A 44 -8.53 -2.20 7.19
C ASP A 44 -7.72 -3.43 7.63
N ASN A 45 -6.74 -3.83 6.81
CA ASN A 45 -6.04 -5.09 6.99
C ASN A 45 -4.73 -4.94 7.77
N VAL A 46 -4.44 -5.88 8.69
CA VAL A 46 -3.21 -5.85 9.50
C VAL A 46 -2.58 -7.23 9.70
N THR A 47 -1.25 -7.28 9.68
CA THR A 47 -0.47 -8.44 10.14
C THR A 47 0.74 -7.98 10.96
N PHE A 48 1.15 -8.76 11.95
CA PHE A 48 2.36 -8.48 12.71
C PHE A 48 3.48 -9.45 12.35
N ILE A 49 4.70 -8.95 12.21
CA ILE A 49 5.90 -9.75 11.99
C ILE A 49 6.77 -9.71 13.25
N PRO A 50 6.67 -10.70 14.17
CA PRO A 50 7.31 -10.64 15.48
C PRO A 50 8.83 -10.44 15.44
N GLY A 51 9.52 -11.15 14.54
CA GLY A 51 10.98 -11.07 14.40
C GLY A 51 11.49 -9.68 14.03
N PHE A 52 10.65 -8.86 13.40
CA PHE A 52 10.96 -7.48 13.02
C PHE A 52 10.29 -6.43 13.89
N LYS A 53 9.37 -6.85 14.77
CA LYS A 53 8.52 -5.95 15.58
C LYS A 53 7.79 -4.93 14.71
N THR A 54 7.25 -5.40 13.59
CA THR A 54 6.67 -4.55 12.55
C THR A 54 5.24 -4.97 12.26
N LEU A 55 4.31 -4.01 12.29
CA LEU A 55 2.97 -4.14 11.74
C LEU A 55 3.02 -3.86 10.25
N ILE A 56 2.40 -4.72 9.45
CA ILE A 56 2.04 -4.45 8.07
C ILE A 56 0.58 -4.06 8.06
N ILE A 57 0.27 -2.91 7.47
CA ILE A 57 -1.06 -2.29 7.50
C ILE A 57 -1.44 -1.95 6.06
N GLY A 58 -2.59 -2.45 5.61
CA GLY A 58 -3.18 -2.11 4.32
C GLY A 58 -4.30 -1.08 4.48
N GLU A 59 -4.40 -0.17 3.52
CA GLU A 59 -5.51 0.77 3.39
C GLU A 59 -6.66 0.16 2.56
N ASP A 60 -7.87 0.60 2.91
CA ASP A 60 -9.10 0.58 2.13
C ASP A 60 -9.74 1.96 2.34
N THR A 61 -9.40 2.92 1.48
CA THR A 61 -9.65 4.34 1.72
C THR A 61 -10.25 5.10 0.55
N GLY A 62 -11.31 5.87 0.84
CA GLY A 62 -11.84 6.89 -0.08
C GLY A 62 -11.09 8.23 -0.02
N ARG A 63 -10.07 8.36 0.83
CA ARG A 63 -9.37 9.64 1.14
C ARG A 63 -7.95 9.74 0.61
N HIS A 64 -7.39 8.65 0.09
CA HIS A 64 -6.19 8.66 -0.73
C HIS A 64 -6.57 8.22 -2.15
N GLN A 65 -5.90 8.77 -3.17
CA GLN A 65 -6.14 8.41 -4.57
C GLN A 65 -5.74 6.96 -4.87
N ASN A 66 -4.79 6.43 -4.10
CA ASN A 66 -4.38 5.04 -4.16
C ASN A 66 -4.24 4.54 -2.73
N ASP A 67 -4.68 3.31 -2.50
CA ASP A 67 -4.39 2.58 -1.28
C ASP A 67 -2.91 2.20 -1.19
N MET A 68 -2.45 2.14 0.05
CA MET A 68 -1.05 1.94 0.39
C MET A 68 -0.89 0.78 1.37
N ILE A 69 0.26 0.12 1.29
CA ILE A 69 0.69 -0.81 2.34
C ILE A 69 1.84 -0.17 3.10
N TRP A 70 1.71 -0.18 4.42
CA TRP A 70 2.62 0.43 5.36
C TRP A 70 3.31 -0.63 6.22
N ALA A 71 4.61 -0.44 6.45
CA ALA A 71 5.38 -1.13 7.47
C ALA A 71 5.61 -0.16 8.65
N PHE A 72 5.01 -0.46 9.79
CA PHE A 72 5.16 0.31 11.02
C PHE A 72 5.94 -0.47 12.08
N ASN A 73 7.17 -0.04 12.37
CA ASN A 73 7.96 -0.65 13.43
C ASN A 73 7.53 -0.11 14.81
N VAL A 74 7.05 -0.99 15.69
CA VAL A 74 6.37 -0.56 16.93
C VAL A 74 7.31 -0.01 17.99
N GLU A 75 8.62 -0.28 17.90
CA GLU A 75 9.63 0.25 18.82
C GLU A 75 10.14 1.61 18.37
N SER A 76 10.68 1.69 17.15
CA SER A 76 11.23 2.94 16.58
C SER A 76 10.14 3.93 16.18
N LYS A 77 8.89 3.49 16.07
CA LYS A 77 7.75 4.27 15.55
C LYS A 77 7.93 4.73 14.10
N ASN A 78 8.84 4.11 13.35
CA ASN A 78 9.03 4.39 11.94
C ASN A 78 7.89 3.79 11.11
N LEU A 79 7.24 4.65 10.32
CA LEU A 79 6.23 4.29 9.33
C LEU A 79 6.86 4.38 7.94
N THR A 80 6.84 3.29 7.17
CA THR A 80 7.43 3.21 5.82
C THR A 80 6.40 2.69 4.84
N ARG A 81 6.15 3.42 3.75
CA ARG A 81 5.34 2.91 2.64
C ARG A 81 6.11 1.82 1.90
N ILE A 82 5.50 0.66 1.71
CA ILE A 82 6.12 -0.48 1.02
C ILE A 82 5.41 -0.88 -0.27
N ALA A 83 4.18 -0.41 -0.49
CA ALA A 83 3.42 -0.62 -1.73
C ALA A 83 2.36 0.47 -1.96
N THR A 84 1.92 0.61 -3.20
CA THR A 84 0.75 1.42 -3.62
C THR A 84 -0.03 0.63 -4.68
N THR A 85 -1.36 0.70 -4.66
CA THR A 85 -2.27 0.03 -5.62
C THR A 85 -2.51 0.86 -6.89
N PRO A 86 -3.18 0.33 -7.92
CA PRO A 86 -3.86 1.12 -8.95
C PRO A 86 -4.92 2.09 -8.39
N TYR A 87 -5.56 2.88 -9.25
CA TYR A 87 -6.65 3.77 -8.80
C TYR A 87 -7.92 2.99 -8.46
N GLY A 88 -8.67 3.47 -7.48
CA GLY A 88 -9.97 2.92 -7.08
C GLY A 88 -9.93 1.46 -6.62
N SER A 89 -8.80 1.00 -6.09
CA SER A 89 -8.61 -0.36 -5.55
C SER A 89 -8.08 -0.31 -4.14
N GLU A 90 -8.57 -1.19 -3.28
CA GLU A 90 -8.04 -1.42 -1.93
C GLU A 90 -6.82 -2.38 -1.91
N THR A 91 -6.14 -2.41 -0.76
CA THR A 91 -5.19 -3.48 -0.42
C THR A 91 -5.82 -4.49 0.53
N THR A 92 -5.58 -5.78 0.28
CA THR A 92 -6.02 -6.84 1.21
C THR A 92 -4.99 -7.96 1.37
N SER A 93 -5.21 -8.77 2.41
CA SER A 93 -4.46 -10.00 2.67
C SER A 93 -2.94 -9.83 2.80
N PRO A 94 -2.42 -8.90 3.65
CA PRO A 94 -0.99 -8.72 3.88
C PRO A 94 -0.40 -9.86 4.74
N TYR A 95 -0.54 -11.11 4.29
CA TYR A 95 -0.17 -12.30 5.08
C TYR A 95 1.32 -12.58 5.00
N PHE A 96 1.95 -12.77 6.16
CA PHE A 96 3.37 -13.10 6.24
C PHE A 96 3.58 -14.60 6.48
N TYR A 97 4.21 -15.26 5.52
CA TYR A 97 4.56 -16.68 5.55
C TYR A 97 6.03 -16.84 5.89
N ARG A 98 6.31 -17.60 6.95
CA ARG A 98 7.68 -17.89 7.42
C ARG A 98 8.13 -19.27 7.00
N ASN A 99 9.43 -19.41 6.76
CA ASN A 99 10.12 -20.70 6.59
C ASN A 99 9.54 -21.61 5.50
N VAL A 100 9.08 -21.02 4.40
CA VAL A 100 8.77 -21.74 3.16
C VAL A 100 10.09 -22.12 2.50
N ASN A 101 10.54 -23.36 2.70
CA ASN A 101 11.85 -23.87 2.24
C ASN A 101 13.04 -22.96 2.62
N GLY A 102 13.04 -22.44 3.86
CA GLY A 102 14.11 -21.57 4.36
C GLY A 102 13.98 -20.10 3.94
N PHE A 103 12.87 -19.70 3.33
CA PHE A 103 12.58 -18.33 2.95
C PHE A 103 11.28 -17.82 3.57
N SER A 104 11.17 -16.51 3.72
CA SER A 104 9.95 -15.83 4.15
C SER A 104 9.39 -14.97 3.03
N TYR A 105 8.06 -14.87 2.98
CA TYR A 105 7.31 -14.14 1.96
C TYR A 105 6.16 -13.37 2.60
N MET A 106 5.85 -12.20 2.06
CA MET A 106 4.62 -11.47 2.38
C MET A 106 3.73 -11.50 1.16
N MET A 107 2.54 -12.07 1.26
CA MET A 107 1.53 -11.98 0.21
C MET A 107 0.77 -10.67 0.34
N THR A 108 0.25 -10.17 -0.77
CA THR A 108 -0.72 -9.08 -0.81
C THR A 108 -1.66 -9.26 -1.99
N VAL A 109 -2.84 -8.69 -1.88
CA VAL A 109 -3.82 -8.62 -2.96
C VAL A 109 -4.19 -7.16 -3.22
N VAL A 110 -4.33 -6.81 -4.49
CA VAL A 110 -5.03 -5.61 -4.94
C VAL A 110 -6.45 -6.05 -5.28
N GLN A 111 -7.46 -5.53 -4.58
CA GLN A 111 -8.86 -5.85 -4.90
C GLN A 111 -9.40 -4.83 -5.91
N HIS A 112 -10.29 -5.30 -6.80
CA HIS A 112 -11.17 -4.50 -7.65
C HIS A 112 -10.63 -3.15 -8.20
N PRO A 113 -9.50 -3.11 -8.94
CA PRO A 113 -9.05 -1.86 -9.59
C PRO A 113 -10.18 -1.10 -10.29
N PHE A 114 -10.23 0.21 -10.04
CA PHE A 114 -11.29 1.12 -10.49
C PHE A 114 -12.69 0.79 -9.95
N GLY A 115 -12.81 0.04 -8.86
CA GLY A 115 -14.07 -0.38 -8.25
C GLY A 115 -14.67 0.70 -7.33
N GLU A 116 -13.84 1.40 -6.58
CA GLU A 116 -14.27 2.39 -5.57
C GLU A 116 -14.27 3.82 -6.10
N SER A 117 -13.27 4.16 -6.90
CA SER A 117 -13.12 5.45 -7.57
C SER A 117 -12.63 5.28 -9.00
N ASP A 118 -12.64 6.35 -9.79
CA ASP A 118 -12.09 6.39 -11.14
C ASP A 118 -12.69 5.31 -12.07
N GLN A 119 -13.94 4.90 -11.85
CA GLN A 119 -14.64 3.89 -12.65
C GLN A 119 -14.67 4.27 -14.15
N ASP A 120 -14.67 5.57 -14.46
CA ASP A 120 -14.65 6.12 -15.81
C ASP A 120 -13.29 5.96 -16.52
N GLN A 121 -12.23 5.65 -15.77
CA GLN A 121 -10.88 5.41 -16.29
C GLN A 121 -10.64 3.95 -16.69
N LEU A 122 -11.55 3.03 -16.32
CA LEU A 122 -11.49 1.63 -16.72
C LEU A 122 -11.73 1.51 -18.23
N LYS A 123 -10.70 1.10 -18.99
CA LYS A 123 -10.77 1.01 -20.46
C LYS A 123 -11.12 -0.38 -20.95
N ASP A 124 -10.75 -1.39 -20.17
CA ASP A 124 -11.01 -2.79 -20.45
C ASP A 124 -11.42 -3.52 -19.17
N ALA A 125 -12.40 -4.44 -19.27
CA ALA A 125 -12.92 -5.15 -18.10
C ALA A 125 -11.86 -5.99 -17.38
N GLU A 126 -10.80 -6.40 -18.07
CA GLU A 126 -9.68 -7.15 -17.50
C GLU A 126 -8.81 -6.29 -16.57
N GLU A 127 -8.80 -4.96 -16.73
CA GLU A 127 -8.08 -4.04 -15.85
C GLU A 127 -8.68 -4.02 -14.44
N GLY A 128 -9.98 -4.32 -14.30
CA GLY A 128 -10.69 -4.37 -13.00
C GLY A 128 -10.51 -5.68 -12.24
N ARG A 129 -9.66 -6.60 -12.74
CA ARG A 129 -9.40 -7.87 -12.05
C ARG A 129 -8.41 -7.68 -10.91
N GLY A 130 -8.71 -8.33 -9.77
CA GLY A 130 -7.80 -8.34 -8.64
C GLY A 130 -6.47 -9.03 -8.96
N TYR A 131 -5.40 -8.53 -8.36
CA TYR A 131 -4.05 -9.06 -8.52
C TYR A 131 -3.56 -9.66 -7.21
N THR A 132 -2.93 -10.83 -7.27
CA THR A 132 -2.18 -11.38 -6.13
C THR A 132 -0.69 -11.28 -6.39
N GLY A 133 0.06 -10.86 -5.38
CA GLY A 133 1.50 -10.67 -5.46
C GLY A 133 2.19 -11.01 -4.15
N TYR A 134 3.52 -10.99 -4.17
CA TYR A 134 4.31 -11.24 -2.97
C TYR A 134 5.59 -10.39 -2.92
N PHE A 135 6.05 -10.14 -1.70
CA PHE A 135 7.34 -9.57 -1.38
C PHE A 135 8.26 -10.65 -0.80
N GLY A 136 9.54 -10.63 -1.20
CA GLY A 136 10.54 -11.62 -0.81
C GLY A 136 11.33 -12.16 -2.02
N PRO A 137 12.05 -13.28 -1.87
CA PRO A 137 12.27 -14.01 -0.62
C PRO A 137 13.19 -13.22 0.34
N TRP A 138 12.84 -13.24 1.63
CA TRP A 138 13.78 -12.92 2.71
C TRP A 138 14.32 -14.21 3.33
N GLY A 139 15.44 -14.12 4.06
CA GLY A 139 15.94 -15.25 4.84
C GLY A 139 14.86 -15.78 5.79
N GLY A 140 14.83 -17.10 5.99
CA GLY A 140 13.93 -17.76 6.93
C GLY A 140 14.17 -17.25 8.35
N TYR A 141 13.12 -16.72 8.96
CA TYR A 141 13.04 -16.37 10.38
C TYR A 141 12.10 -17.33 11.09
#